data_AF-A0A3D1R0V3-F1
#
_entry.id   AF-A0A3D1R0V3-F1
#
_cell.length_a   1.000
_cell.length_b   1.000
_cell.length_c   1.000
_cell.angle_alpha   90.00
_cell.angle_beta   90.00
_cell.angle_gamma   90.00
#
_symmetry.space_group_name_H-M   'P 1'
#
loop_
_entity.id
_entity.type
_entity.pdbx_description
1 polymer ?
#
loop_
_entity_poly.entity_id
_entity_poly.type
_entity_poly.pdbx_seq_one_letter_code
_entity_poly.pdbx_strand_id
1 'polypeptide(L)'
;MPICVSSENKLLSVIEIKPRRPDGFPWGTPVHLTCEITADKLLKVAVSIDGQEFAVDTLHPFANVALTTEESAIREAEKAVNLSAAQNGGRPALAALKRFEEACIKGGEYLRAAELAETIASLEPKRSRETHICWLYSRAGNPRLAEKWAEKAYDRDRDATSAFNLALQRQRAGNVREYERLMEEALRLDADDAATLVSYGSHLMRKGDKERGREMMERAFECLHARYQDRSLDENDHSRLVIAARALGKPKLAEEVEQAHARMLESTGPYDRDNLLTRDVQSLVKK
;
A
#
# COMPACT_ATOMS: atom_id res chain seq x y z
N MET A 1 -22.00 5.37 -8.30
CA MET A 1 -22.04 6.03 -9.63
C MET A 1 -20.90 7.04 -9.74
N PRO A 2 -19.91 6.83 -10.62
CA PRO A 2 -18.79 7.74 -10.79
C PRO A 2 -19.20 9.02 -11.54
N ILE A 3 -18.63 10.15 -11.15
CA ILE A 3 -18.73 11.44 -11.85
C ILE A 3 -17.34 11.82 -12.29
N CYS A 4 -17.13 11.89 -13.61
CA CYS A 4 -15.85 12.27 -14.17
C CYS A 4 -15.94 13.57 -14.97
N VAL A 5 -14.85 14.34 -15.04
CA VAL A 5 -14.77 15.59 -15.84
C VAL A 5 -13.86 15.38 -17.04
N SER A 6 -14.32 15.66 -18.25
CA SER A 6 -13.54 15.61 -19.51
C SER A 6 -13.04 14.24 -19.96
N SER A 7 -12.76 13.27 -19.07
CA SER A 7 -12.48 11.87 -19.42
C SER A 7 -12.82 10.94 -18.26
N GLU A 8 -12.97 9.65 -18.55
CA GLU A 8 -13.20 8.60 -17.55
C GLU A 8 -12.10 8.56 -16.47
N ASN A 9 -10.89 8.99 -16.82
CA ASN A 9 -9.72 9.00 -15.91
C ASN A 9 -9.70 10.20 -14.95
N LYS A 10 -10.62 11.15 -15.07
CA LYS A 10 -10.72 12.30 -14.17
C LYS A 10 -11.91 12.18 -13.24
N LEU A 11 -11.87 11.18 -12.36
CA LEU A 11 -12.93 10.95 -11.38
C LEU A 11 -12.97 12.10 -10.37
N LEU A 12 -14.09 12.82 -10.31
CA LEU A 12 -14.34 13.83 -9.29
C LEU A 12 -14.88 13.22 -7.99
N SER A 13 -15.79 12.25 -8.11
CA SER A 13 -16.43 11.61 -6.97
C SER A 13 -17.16 10.33 -7.40
N VAL A 14 -17.40 9.44 -6.45
CA VAL A 14 -18.33 8.31 -6.60
C VAL A 14 -19.53 8.56 -5.70
N ILE A 15 -20.68 8.83 -6.29
CA ILE A 15 -21.93 8.96 -5.54
C ILE A 15 -22.42 7.58 -5.13
N GLU A 16 -22.50 7.34 -3.83
CA GLU A 16 -23.13 6.16 -3.23
C GLU A 16 -24.58 6.48 -2.85
N ILE A 17 -25.53 5.77 -3.45
CA ILE A 17 -26.96 5.94 -3.17
C ILE A 17 -27.44 4.71 -2.40
N LYS A 18 -27.86 4.91 -1.16
CA LYS A 18 -28.39 3.82 -0.33
C LYS A 18 -29.91 3.73 -0.51
N PRO A 19 -30.46 2.55 -0.87
CA PRO A 19 -31.90 2.37 -0.95
C PRO A 19 -32.52 2.54 0.44
N ARG A 20 -33.68 3.21 0.50
CA ARG A 20 -34.46 3.32 1.75
C ARG A 20 -35.26 2.05 2.04
N ARG A 21 -35.52 1.23 1.01
CA ARG A 21 -36.23 -0.04 1.14
C ARG A 21 -35.23 -1.18 1.30
N PRO A 22 -35.53 -2.20 2.13
CA PRO A 22 -34.68 -3.38 2.29
C PRO A 22 -34.44 -4.13 0.97
N ASP A 23 -35.43 -4.10 0.07
CA ASP A 23 -35.44 -4.84 -1.20
C ASP A 23 -34.66 -4.12 -2.32
N GLY A 24 -34.02 -2.99 -2.02
CA GLY A 24 -33.22 -2.23 -2.99
C GLY A 24 -34.04 -1.34 -3.92
N PHE A 25 -33.46 -1.04 -5.09
CA PHE A 25 -34.13 -0.30 -6.16
C PHE A 25 -34.72 -1.28 -7.18
N PRO A 26 -35.98 -1.11 -7.63
CA PRO A 26 -36.55 -1.95 -8.66
C PRO A 26 -35.75 -1.89 -9.97
N TRP A 27 -35.62 -3.02 -10.65
CA TRP A 27 -34.91 -3.07 -11.93
C TRP A 27 -35.59 -2.18 -12.97
N GLY A 28 -34.79 -1.43 -13.73
CA GLY A 28 -35.29 -0.49 -14.74
C GLY A 28 -35.80 0.86 -14.18
N THR A 29 -35.67 1.11 -12.87
CA THR A 29 -36.04 2.42 -12.30
C THR A 29 -35.14 3.52 -12.86
N PRO A 30 -35.70 4.59 -13.44
CA PRO A 30 -34.90 5.70 -13.95
C PRO A 30 -34.23 6.47 -12.82
N VAL A 31 -32.95 6.81 -13.02
CA VAL A 31 -32.16 7.65 -12.13
C VAL A 31 -31.99 9.01 -12.82
N HIS A 32 -32.46 10.07 -12.17
CA HIS A 32 -32.31 11.45 -12.64
C HIS A 32 -31.15 12.12 -11.91
N LEU A 33 -30.18 12.63 -12.68
CA LEU A 33 -29.05 13.37 -12.16
C LEU A 33 -29.20 14.85 -12.50
N THR A 34 -29.04 15.73 -11.51
CA THR A 34 -29.00 17.18 -11.72
C THR A 34 -27.65 17.72 -11.28
N CYS A 35 -26.96 18.38 -12.20
CA CYS A 35 -25.67 19.01 -11.97
C CYS A 35 -25.81 20.52 -12.13
N GLU A 36 -25.37 21.27 -11.12
CA GLU A 36 -25.38 22.73 -11.11
C GLU A 36 -24.00 23.24 -10.70
N ILE A 37 -23.48 24.25 -11.41
CA ILE A 37 -22.29 24.99 -10.95
C ILE A 37 -22.78 26.20 -10.15
N THR A 38 -22.41 26.25 -8.87
CA THR A 38 -22.76 27.36 -7.98
C THR A 38 -21.96 28.62 -8.31
N ALA A 39 -22.40 29.77 -7.81
CA ALA A 39 -21.68 31.05 -7.94
C ALA A 39 -20.23 30.98 -7.41
N ASP A 40 -19.99 30.16 -6.39
CA ASP A 40 -18.67 29.89 -5.81
C ASP A 40 -17.84 28.87 -6.61
N LYS A 41 -18.26 28.55 -7.84
CA LYS A 41 -17.58 27.60 -8.74
C LYS A 41 -17.52 26.18 -8.17
N LEU A 42 -18.52 25.77 -7.40
CA LEU A 42 -18.68 24.40 -6.91
C LEU A 42 -19.67 23.63 -7.78
N LEU A 43 -19.43 22.35 -8.01
CA LEU A 43 -20.33 21.44 -8.71
C LEU A 43 -21.22 20.81 -7.66
N LYS A 44 -22.48 21.23 -7.63
CA LYS A 44 -23.52 20.63 -6.84
C LYS A 44 -24.15 19.49 -7.65
N VAL A 45 -24.15 18.28 -7.10
CA VAL A 45 -24.79 17.12 -7.74
C VAL A 45 -25.93 16.61 -6.88
N ALA A 46 -27.13 16.63 -7.44
CA ALA A 46 -28.33 16.03 -6.85
C ALA A 46 -28.73 14.79 -7.64
N VAL A 47 -29.19 13.77 -6.92
CA VAL A 47 -29.74 12.56 -7.55
C VAL A 47 -31.17 12.37 -7.10
N SER A 48 -32.07 12.15 -8.06
CA SER A 48 -33.46 11.80 -7.81
C SER A 48 -33.77 10.43 -8.39
N ILE A 49 -34.41 9.58 -7.58
CA ILE A 49 -34.89 8.26 -8.01
C ILE A 49 -36.35 8.19 -7.59
N ASP A 50 -37.25 7.91 -8.55
CA ASP A 50 -38.70 7.82 -8.31
C ASP A 50 -39.28 9.10 -7.64
N GLY A 51 -38.82 10.27 -8.08
CA GLY A 51 -39.24 11.57 -7.56
C GLY A 51 -38.71 11.91 -6.16
N GLN A 52 -37.90 11.04 -5.54
CA GLN A 52 -37.26 11.29 -4.25
C GLN A 52 -35.84 11.82 -4.45
N GLU A 53 -35.54 12.98 -3.86
CA GLU A 53 -34.19 13.52 -3.83
C GLU A 53 -33.33 12.82 -2.78
N PHE A 54 -32.16 12.35 -3.21
CA PHE A 54 -31.09 11.81 -2.38
C PHE A 54 -30.01 12.89 -2.22
N ALA A 55 -29.45 12.97 -1.01
CA ALA A 55 -28.62 14.11 -0.58
C ALA A 55 -27.39 14.34 -1.47
N VAL A 56 -27.04 15.63 -1.52
CA VAL A 56 -26.18 16.32 -2.48
C VAL A 56 -24.76 16.42 -1.94
N ASP A 57 -23.77 15.99 -2.72
CA ASP A 57 -22.37 16.36 -2.47
C ASP A 57 -22.02 17.62 -3.28
N THR A 58 -21.29 18.52 -2.63
CA THR A 58 -20.76 19.73 -3.26
C THR A 58 -19.29 19.49 -3.58
N LEU A 59 -18.99 19.34 -4.86
CA LEU A 59 -17.67 19.01 -5.39
C LEU A 59 -16.95 20.28 -5.86
N HIS A 60 -15.62 20.31 -5.83
CA HIS A 60 -14.82 21.37 -6.47
C HIS A 60 -14.47 20.95 -7.92
N PRO A 61 -15.22 21.36 -8.96
CA PRO A 61 -15.01 20.92 -10.35
C PRO A 61 -13.75 21.52 -10.97
N PHE A 62 -13.19 22.58 -10.37
CA PHE A 62 -11.98 23.27 -10.82
C PHE A 62 -10.72 22.85 -10.05
N ALA A 63 -10.75 21.71 -9.36
CA ALA A 63 -9.49 21.00 -9.11
C ALA A 63 -8.94 20.60 -10.48
N ASN A 64 -8.16 21.48 -11.10
CA ASN A 64 -7.66 21.42 -12.48
C ASN A 64 -6.67 20.26 -12.75
N VAL A 65 -6.62 19.28 -11.85
CA VAL A 65 -5.81 18.08 -11.98
C VAL A 65 -6.76 16.92 -11.82
N ALA A 66 -6.81 16.05 -12.84
CA ALA A 66 -7.40 14.73 -12.69
C ALA A 66 -6.70 14.06 -11.52
N LEU A 67 -7.36 13.95 -10.38
CA LEU A 67 -6.78 13.18 -9.31
C LEU A 67 -6.91 11.71 -9.69
N THR A 68 -5.84 10.96 -9.55
CA THR A 68 -5.96 9.51 -9.58
C THR A 68 -6.82 9.04 -8.39
N THR A 69 -7.25 7.79 -8.42
CA THR A 69 -7.97 7.17 -7.30
C THR A 69 -7.19 7.30 -6.00
N GLU A 70 -5.88 7.12 -6.08
CA GLU A 70 -4.94 7.17 -4.97
C GLU A 70 -4.80 8.60 -4.44
N GLU A 71 -4.63 9.59 -5.31
CA GLU A 71 -4.53 10.99 -4.89
C GLU A 71 -5.83 11.48 -4.21
N SER A 72 -6.98 11.02 -4.70
CA SER A 72 -8.28 11.30 -4.09
C SER A 72 -8.41 10.65 -2.71
N ALA A 73 -7.98 9.39 -2.58
CA ALA A 73 -7.97 8.67 -1.31
C ALA A 73 -7.04 9.32 -0.28
N ILE A 74 -5.86 9.79 -0.71
CA ILE A 74 -4.90 10.54 0.12
C ILE A 74 -5.56 11.83 0.64
N ARG A 75 -6.19 12.62 -0.23
CA ARG A 75 -6.83 13.89 0.17
C ARG A 75 -8.00 13.67 1.12
N GLU A 76 -8.82 12.65 0.89
CA GLU A 76 -9.94 12.35 1.80
C GLU A 76 -9.41 11.89 3.17
N ALA A 77 -8.35 11.09 3.21
CA ALA A 77 -7.73 10.67 4.45
C ALA A 77 -7.09 11.86 5.22
N GLU A 78 -6.44 12.78 4.50
CA GLU A 78 -5.90 14.02 5.05
C GLU A 78 -7.01 14.92 5.63
N LYS A 79 -8.11 15.07 4.89
CA LYS A 79 -9.31 15.80 5.37
C LYS A 79 -9.86 15.17 6.65
N ALA A 80 -9.91 13.85 6.74
CA ALA A 80 -10.37 13.15 7.94
C ALA A 80 -9.44 13.42 9.16
N VAL A 81 -8.12 13.49 8.94
CA VAL A 81 -7.15 13.89 9.97
C VAL A 81 -7.45 15.32 10.46
N ASN A 82 -7.62 16.27 9.54
CA ASN A 82 -7.90 17.68 9.86
C ASN A 82 -9.22 17.86 10.63
N LEU A 83 -10.29 17.20 10.19
CA LEU A 83 -11.58 17.22 10.87
C LEU A 83 -11.48 16.63 12.28
N SER A 84 -10.77 15.51 12.43
CA SER A 84 -10.56 14.90 13.75
C SER A 84 -9.74 15.80 14.69
N ALA A 85 -8.74 16.51 14.17
CA ALA A 85 -7.95 17.45 14.95
C ALA A 85 -8.78 18.64 15.40
N ALA A 86 -9.60 19.22 14.51
CA ALA A 86 -10.49 20.32 14.84
C ALA A 86 -11.50 19.95 15.94
N GLN A 87 -12.03 18.72 15.91
CA GLN A 87 -12.96 18.22 16.92
C GLN A 87 -12.28 17.91 18.26
N ASN A 88 -10.99 17.58 18.26
CA ASN A 88 -10.24 17.14 19.43
C ASN A 88 -9.21 18.18 19.93
N GLY A 89 -9.53 19.47 19.82
CA GLY A 89 -8.67 20.54 20.36
C GLY A 89 -7.28 20.60 19.73
N GLY A 90 -7.17 20.30 18.44
CA GLY A 90 -5.92 20.30 17.67
C GLY A 90 -5.18 18.96 17.65
N ARG A 91 -5.69 17.90 18.28
CA ARG A 91 -5.04 16.58 18.30
C ARG A 91 -5.75 15.60 17.36
N PRO A 92 -5.14 15.20 16.24
CA PRO A 92 -5.77 14.25 15.33
C PRO A 92 -5.99 12.89 15.99
N ALA A 93 -7.08 12.22 15.61
CA ALA A 93 -7.36 10.87 16.07
C ALA A 93 -6.34 9.87 15.47
N LEU A 94 -5.81 8.97 16.30
CA LEU A 94 -4.84 7.96 15.89
C LEU A 94 -5.34 7.09 14.71
N ALA A 95 -6.62 6.74 14.71
CA ALA A 95 -7.22 5.96 13.62
C ALA A 95 -7.25 6.75 12.28
N ALA A 96 -7.42 8.07 12.33
CA ALA A 96 -7.37 8.90 11.13
C ALA A 96 -5.93 8.98 10.58
N LEU A 97 -4.93 9.14 11.46
CA LEU A 97 -3.51 9.12 11.06
C LEU A 97 -3.11 7.80 10.40
N LYS A 98 -3.54 6.66 10.96
CA LYS A 98 -3.24 5.33 10.38
C LYS A 98 -3.86 5.15 8.99
N ARG A 99 -5.11 5.60 8.79
CA ARG A 99 -5.75 5.58 7.46
C ARG A 99 -5.04 6.47 6.47
N PHE A 100 -4.53 7.61 6.93
CA PHE A 100 -3.79 8.54 6.08
C PHE A 100 -2.41 7.99 5.70
N GLU A 101 -1.68 7.40 6.65
CA GLU A 101 -0.43 6.66 6.39
C GLU A 101 -0.66 5.56 5.32
N GLU A 102 -1.71 4.75 5.47
CA GLU A 102 -2.06 3.69 4.51
C GLU A 102 -2.40 4.24 3.12
N ALA A 103 -3.17 5.34 3.05
CA ALA A 103 -3.48 5.99 1.78
C ALA A 103 -2.21 6.51 1.08
N CYS A 104 -1.29 7.14 1.83
CA CYS A 104 0.01 7.58 1.30
C CYS A 104 0.85 6.39 0.80
N ILE A 105 0.87 5.26 1.51
CA ILE A 105 1.59 4.05 1.07
C ILE A 105 1.02 3.56 -0.28
N LYS A 106 -0.31 3.45 -0.39
CA LYS A 106 -0.98 3.00 -1.62
C LYS A 106 -0.76 3.95 -2.79
N GLY A 107 -0.75 5.26 -2.53
CA GLY A 107 -0.43 6.26 -3.56
C GLY A 107 1.06 6.50 -3.80
N GLY A 108 1.95 5.73 -3.18
CA GLY A 108 3.40 5.84 -3.38
C GLY A 108 4.05 7.08 -2.75
N GLU A 109 3.33 7.83 -1.91
CA GLU A 109 3.86 8.98 -1.17
C GLU A 109 4.61 8.55 0.10
N TYR A 110 5.66 7.75 -0.09
CA TYR A 110 6.40 7.11 1.01
C TYR A 110 7.04 8.09 2.00
N LEU A 111 7.41 9.30 1.56
CA LEU A 111 7.96 10.33 2.46
C LEU A 111 6.90 10.82 3.46
N ARG A 112 5.70 11.20 2.98
CA ARG A 112 4.59 11.60 3.85
C ARG A 112 4.16 10.45 4.75
N ALA A 113 4.09 9.23 4.21
CA ALA A 113 3.81 8.05 5.02
C ALA A 113 4.84 7.87 6.16
N ALA A 114 6.14 8.09 5.91
CA ALA A 114 7.18 7.98 6.93
C ALA A 114 7.01 9.02 8.04
N GLU A 115 6.72 10.28 7.70
CA GLU A 115 6.48 11.36 8.67
C GLU A 115 5.24 11.10 9.53
N LEU A 116 4.18 10.56 8.92
CA LEU A 116 2.99 10.11 9.64
C LEU A 116 3.31 8.95 10.58
N ALA A 117 4.11 7.98 10.13
CA ALA A 117 4.55 6.84 10.93
C ALA A 117 5.36 7.30 12.16
N GLU A 118 6.24 8.30 12.03
CA GLU A 118 6.95 8.92 13.16
C GLU A 118 5.97 9.58 14.13
N THR A 119 5.02 10.34 13.61
CA THR A 119 3.96 10.99 14.41
C THR A 119 3.17 9.94 15.19
N ILE A 120 2.74 8.86 14.54
CA ILE A 120 2.02 7.76 15.16
C ILE A 120 2.87 7.07 16.23
N ALA A 121 4.15 6.81 15.95
CA ALA A 121 5.06 6.21 16.93
C ALA A 121 5.25 7.08 18.17
N SER A 122 5.25 8.41 18.01
CA SER A 122 5.30 9.35 19.15
C SER A 122 4.04 9.28 20.04
N LEU A 123 2.88 8.99 19.43
CA LEU A 123 1.60 8.81 20.14
C LEU A 123 1.47 7.41 20.77
N GLU A 124 2.16 6.41 20.24
CA GLU A 124 2.15 5.01 20.69
C GLU A 124 3.56 4.52 21.09
N PRO A 125 4.27 5.14 22.07
CA PRO A 125 5.71 4.87 22.32
C PRO A 125 6.03 3.43 22.77
N LYS A 126 5.01 2.69 23.23
CA LYS A 126 5.14 1.28 23.62
C LYS A 126 5.11 0.33 22.42
N ARG A 127 4.59 0.75 21.26
CA ARG A 127 4.54 -0.07 20.04
C ARG A 127 5.77 0.20 19.19
N SER A 128 6.54 -0.84 18.90
CA SER A 128 7.67 -0.77 17.97
C SER A 128 7.14 -0.48 16.57
N ARG A 129 7.69 0.55 15.91
CA ARG A 129 7.39 0.91 14.50
C ARG A 129 8.66 1.24 13.72
N GLU A 130 9.82 1.14 14.36
CA GLU A 130 11.10 1.55 13.83
C GLU A 130 11.45 0.84 12.50
N THR A 131 11.18 -0.47 12.41
CA THR A 131 11.38 -1.25 11.17
C THR A 131 10.46 -0.78 10.03
N HIS A 132 9.20 -0.45 10.33
CA HIS A 132 8.26 0.09 9.36
C HIS A 132 8.68 1.48 8.86
N ILE A 133 9.11 2.36 9.78
CA ILE A 133 9.60 3.70 9.44
C ILE A 133 10.88 3.61 8.59
N CYS A 134 11.79 2.70 8.92
CA CYS A 134 12.97 2.41 8.10
C CYS A 134 12.58 2.00 6.67
N TRP A 135 11.61 1.10 6.53
CA TRP A 135 11.12 0.65 5.23
C TRP A 135 10.54 1.82 4.41
N LEU A 136 9.71 2.67 5.03
CA LEU A 136 9.12 3.85 4.37
C LEU A 136 10.18 4.83 3.88
N TYR A 137 11.16 5.21 4.72
CA TYR A 137 12.24 6.11 4.27
C TYR A 137 13.12 5.49 3.19
N SER A 138 13.35 4.18 3.25
CA SER A 138 14.06 3.47 2.20
C SER A 138 13.32 3.54 0.86
N ARG A 139 11.98 3.37 0.87
CA ARG A 139 11.12 3.51 -0.32
C ARG A 139 11.03 4.95 -0.81
N ALA A 140 11.10 5.92 0.11
CA ALA A 140 11.15 7.35 -0.20
C ALA A 140 12.52 7.82 -0.74
N GLY A 141 13.51 6.93 -0.85
CA GLY A 141 14.85 7.31 -1.33
C GLY A 141 15.64 8.16 -0.33
N ASN A 142 15.35 8.05 0.97
CA ASN A 142 16.04 8.78 2.04
C ASN A 142 16.94 7.84 2.87
N PRO A 143 18.14 7.51 2.39
CA PRO A 143 19.00 6.51 3.02
C PRO A 143 19.47 6.92 4.43
N ARG A 144 19.66 8.22 4.68
CA ARG A 144 20.10 8.73 5.98
C ARG A 144 19.06 8.48 7.07
N LEU A 145 17.79 8.79 6.79
CA LEU A 145 16.72 8.52 7.75
C LEU A 145 16.41 7.03 7.85
N ALA A 146 16.48 6.29 6.73
CA ALA A 146 16.35 4.84 6.76
C ALA A 146 17.41 4.18 7.67
N GLU A 147 18.67 4.58 7.56
CA GLU A 147 19.77 4.10 8.42
C GLU A 147 19.55 4.44 9.89
N LYS A 148 19.21 5.69 10.21
CA LYS A 148 18.87 6.11 11.58
C LYS A 148 17.78 5.22 12.19
N TRP A 149 16.72 4.95 11.44
CA TRP A 149 15.59 4.15 11.92
C TRP A 149 15.92 2.65 11.95
N ALA A 150 16.77 2.15 11.06
CA ALA A 150 17.29 0.78 11.10
C ALA A 150 18.15 0.54 12.35
N GLU A 151 19.06 1.46 12.68
CA GLU A 151 19.88 1.39 13.89
C GLU A 151 19.01 1.41 15.14
N LYS A 152 18.04 2.33 15.20
CA LYS A 152 17.11 2.40 16.32
C LYS A 152 16.26 1.14 16.48
N ALA A 153 15.80 0.55 15.37
CA ALA A 153 15.08 -0.72 15.39
C ALA A 153 15.94 -1.83 15.98
N TYR A 154 17.16 -1.98 15.45
CA TYR A 154 18.12 -2.99 15.85
C TYR A 154 18.57 -2.84 17.31
N ASP A 155 18.75 -1.62 17.81
CA ASP A 155 19.12 -1.39 19.20
C ASP A 155 17.96 -1.61 20.18
N ARG A 156 16.72 -1.38 19.74
CA ARG A 156 15.52 -1.58 20.56
C ARG A 156 15.16 -3.06 20.70
N ASP A 157 15.09 -3.77 19.58
CA ASP A 157 14.67 -5.17 19.53
C ASP A 157 15.42 -5.89 18.41
N ARG A 158 16.37 -6.76 18.79
CA ARG A 158 17.20 -7.50 17.83
C ARG A 158 16.48 -8.75 17.37
N ASP A 159 15.91 -8.65 16.17
CA ASP A 159 15.25 -9.74 15.46
C ASP A 159 15.80 -9.87 14.03
N ALA A 160 15.34 -10.88 13.30
CA ALA A 160 15.79 -11.12 11.93
C ALA A 160 15.50 -9.92 11.01
N THR A 161 14.34 -9.27 11.18
CA THR A 161 13.88 -8.15 10.34
C THR A 161 14.73 -6.89 10.55
N SER A 162 15.02 -6.52 11.80
CA SER A 162 15.86 -5.38 12.15
C SER A 162 17.31 -5.59 11.72
N ALA A 163 17.87 -6.80 11.91
CA ALA A 163 19.19 -7.17 11.43
C ALA A 163 19.27 -7.08 9.89
N PHE A 164 18.30 -7.66 9.19
CA PHE A 164 18.18 -7.60 7.73
C PHE A 164 18.09 -6.15 7.22
N ASN A 165 17.21 -5.34 7.80
CA ASN A 165 17.01 -3.94 7.40
C ASN A 165 18.29 -3.12 7.59
N LEU A 166 18.99 -3.30 8.72
CA LEU A 166 20.27 -2.65 8.96
C LEU A 166 21.34 -3.13 7.96
N ALA A 167 21.37 -4.43 7.64
CA ALA A 167 22.28 -4.99 6.65
C ALA A 167 22.12 -4.27 5.30
N LEU A 168 20.88 -4.08 4.82
CA LEU A 168 20.61 -3.38 3.57
C LEU A 168 21.14 -1.94 3.58
N GLN A 169 21.08 -1.23 4.71
CA GLN A 169 21.66 0.11 4.81
C GLN A 169 23.19 0.07 4.79
N ARG A 170 23.83 -0.90 5.47
CA ARG A 170 25.29 -1.10 5.41
C ARG A 170 25.76 -1.43 4.00
N GLN A 171 25.00 -2.22 3.25
CA GLN A 171 25.28 -2.51 1.84
C GLN A 171 25.27 -1.25 0.98
N ARG A 172 24.23 -0.40 1.14
CA ARG A 172 24.10 0.87 0.43
C ARG A 172 25.23 1.86 0.75
N ALA A 173 25.71 1.83 2.00
CA ALA A 173 26.88 2.59 2.44
C ALA A 173 28.22 1.99 1.98
N GLY A 174 28.22 0.88 1.24
CA GLY A 174 29.43 0.20 0.76
C GLY A 174 30.15 -0.65 1.82
N ASN A 175 29.58 -0.79 3.02
CA ASN A 175 30.14 -1.61 4.09
C ASN A 175 29.72 -3.08 3.92
N VAL A 176 30.34 -3.75 2.94
CA VAL A 176 30.05 -5.15 2.62
C VAL A 176 30.32 -6.09 3.79
N ARG A 177 31.34 -5.82 4.61
CA ARG A 177 31.68 -6.67 5.77
C ARG A 177 30.57 -6.69 6.81
N GLU A 178 30.03 -5.51 7.18
CA GLU A 178 28.91 -5.45 8.11
C GLU A 178 27.62 -5.98 7.49
N TYR A 179 27.39 -5.77 6.19
CA TYR A 179 26.28 -6.40 5.48
C TYR A 179 26.31 -7.92 5.63
N GLU A 180 27.44 -8.58 5.34
CA GLU A 180 27.56 -10.03 5.45
C GLU A 180 27.36 -10.50 6.89
N ARG A 181 27.97 -9.82 7.87
CA ARG A 181 27.80 -10.13 9.30
C ARG A 181 26.33 -10.06 9.73
N LEU A 182 25.62 -9.01 9.34
CA LEU A 182 24.21 -8.80 9.71
C LEU A 182 23.27 -9.76 8.97
N MET A 183 23.58 -10.13 7.72
CA MET A 183 22.82 -11.15 6.99
C MET A 183 22.93 -12.53 7.66
N GLU A 184 24.14 -12.92 8.09
CA GLU A 184 24.34 -14.16 8.86
C GLU A 184 23.60 -14.12 10.20
N GLU A 185 23.62 -12.97 10.86
CA GLU A 185 22.88 -12.77 12.10
C GLU A 185 21.37 -12.88 11.90
N ALA A 186 20.82 -12.30 10.83
CA ALA A 186 19.42 -12.43 10.47
C ALA A 186 19.04 -13.90 10.24
N LEU A 187 19.84 -14.67 9.48
CA LEU A 187 19.61 -16.10 9.26
C LEU A 187 19.76 -16.96 10.53
N ARG A 188 20.58 -16.53 11.49
CA ARG A 188 20.67 -17.22 12.79
C ARG A 188 19.42 -16.99 13.64
N LEU A 189 18.80 -15.81 13.53
CA LEU A 189 17.59 -15.45 14.26
C LEU A 189 16.33 -16.06 13.62
N ASP A 190 16.28 -16.08 12.29
CA ASP A 190 15.27 -16.77 11.51
C ASP A 190 15.92 -17.40 10.28
N ALA A 191 16.10 -18.72 10.32
CA ALA A 191 16.75 -19.45 9.24
C ALA A 191 15.95 -19.40 7.93
N ASP A 192 14.63 -19.25 8.00
CA ASP A 192 13.71 -19.35 6.87
C ASP A 192 13.17 -17.98 6.42
N ASP A 193 13.78 -16.87 6.90
CA ASP A 193 13.44 -15.53 6.44
C ASP A 193 13.74 -15.38 4.95
N ALA A 194 12.69 -15.42 4.14
CA ALA A 194 12.78 -15.40 2.68
C ALA A 194 13.45 -14.12 2.15
N ALA A 195 13.28 -12.99 2.84
CA ALA A 195 13.89 -11.72 2.45
C ALA A 195 15.43 -11.77 2.57
N THR A 196 15.93 -12.30 3.68
CA THR A 196 17.35 -12.50 3.93
C THR A 196 17.92 -13.56 2.99
N LEU A 197 17.26 -14.71 2.84
CA LEU A 197 17.71 -15.79 1.95
C LEU A 197 17.87 -15.31 0.50
N VAL A 198 16.89 -14.60 -0.05
CA VAL A 198 16.97 -14.08 -1.43
C VAL A 198 18.06 -13.01 -1.56
N SER A 199 18.13 -12.07 -0.62
CA SER A 199 19.08 -10.96 -0.71
C SER A 199 20.52 -11.43 -0.54
N TYR A 200 20.78 -12.26 0.46
CA TYR A 200 22.10 -12.78 0.76
C TYR A 200 22.53 -13.86 -0.22
N GLY A 201 21.62 -14.76 -0.63
CA GLY A 201 21.87 -15.72 -1.69
C GLY A 201 22.27 -15.04 -3.01
N SER A 202 21.57 -13.97 -3.40
CA SER A 202 21.92 -13.17 -4.59
C SER A 202 23.32 -12.58 -4.48
N HIS A 203 23.69 -12.12 -3.28
CA HIS A 203 25.02 -11.58 -3.00
C HIS A 203 26.11 -12.64 -3.08
N LEU A 204 25.92 -13.80 -2.46
CA LEU A 204 26.85 -14.91 -2.50
C LEU A 204 27.09 -15.43 -3.92
N MET A 205 26.01 -15.60 -4.70
CA MET A 205 26.13 -16.01 -6.11
C MET A 205 26.95 -15.01 -6.94
N ARG A 206 26.78 -13.69 -6.72
CA ARG A 206 27.58 -12.65 -7.38
C ARG A 206 29.05 -12.64 -6.92
N LYS A 207 29.31 -12.98 -5.66
CA LYS A 207 30.65 -13.08 -5.08
C LYS A 207 31.41 -14.36 -5.50
N GLY A 208 30.70 -15.32 -6.09
CA GLY A 208 31.26 -16.58 -6.59
C GLY A 208 30.96 -17.80 -5.70
N ASP A 209 30.35 -17.60 -4.53
CA ASP A 209 29.85 -18.67 -3.67
C ASP A 209 28.48 -19.15 -4.18
N LYS A 210 28.52 -19.83 -5.32
CA LYS A 210 27.31 -20.21 -6.07
C LYS A 210 26.53 -21.34 -5.41
N GLU A 211 27.21 -22.26 -4.70
CA GLU A 211 26.55 -23.40 -4.05
C GLU A 211 25.70 -22.93 -2.89
N ARG A 212 26.31 -22.23 -1.93
CA ARG A 212 25.59 -21.68 -0.77
C ARG A 212 24.52 -20.68 -1.19
N GLY A 213 24.83 -19.82 -2.16
CA GLY A 213 23.87 -18.87 -2.71
C GLY A 213 22.67 -19.55 -3.37
N ARG A 214 22.88 -20.68 -4.08
CA ARG A 214 21.80 -21.48 -4.68
C ARG A 214 20.96 -22.18 -3.61
N GLU A 215 21.57 -22.76 -2.58
CA GLU A 215 20.84 -23.39 -1.47
C GLU A 215 19.88 -22.40 -0.79
N MET A 216 20.34 -21.16 -0.55
CA MET A 216 19.47 -20.10 -0.01
C MET A 216 18.31 -19.76 -0.96
N MET A 217 18.56 -19.73 -2.26
CA MET A 217 17.52 -19.50 -3.27
C MET A 217 16.48 -20.62 -3.30
N GLU A 218 16.90 -21.87 -3.16
CA GLU A 218 16.01 -23.05 -3.13
C GLU A 218 15.08 -22.97 -1.92
N ARG A 219 15.62 -22.73 -0.73
CA ARG A 219 14.83 -22.59 0.51
C ARG A 219 13.85 -21.43 0.44
N ALA A 220 14.30 -20.27 -0.03
CA ALA A 220 13.40 -19.12 -0.23
C ALA A 220 12.31 -19.44 -1.25
N PHE A 221 12.65 -20.08 -2.36
CA PHE A 221 11.71 -20.46 -3.41
C PHE A 221 10.64 -21.41 -2.87
N GLU A 222 11.00 -22.44 -2.13
CA GLU A 222 10.03 -23.40 -1.57
C GLU A 222 8.99 -22.71 -0.68
N CYS A 223 9.45 -21.85 0.25
CA CYS A 223 8.58 -21.10 1.15
C CYS A 223 7.66 -20.11 0.38
N LEU A 224 8.24 -19.31 -0.52
CA LEU A 224 7.50 -18.31 -1.29
C LEU A 224 6.54 -18.94 -2.31
N HIS A 225 6.94 -20.03 -2.95
CA HIS A 225 6.10 -20.71 -3.93
C HIS A 225 4.91 -21.41 -3.26
N ALA A 226 5.08 -21.99 -2.07
CA ALA A 226 3.96 -22.53 -1.30
C ALA A 226 2.90 -21.44 -1.01
N ARG A 227 3.35 -20.26 -0.55
CA ARG A 227 2.49 -19.08 -0.32
C ARG A 227 1.88 -18.51 -1.61
N TYR A 228 2.54 -18.68 -2.74
CA TYR A 228 1.97 -18.31 -4.03
C TYR A 228 0.82 -19.24 -4.42
N GLN A 229 1.02 -20.56 -4.23
CA GLN A 229 0.02 -21.57 -4.56
C GLN A 229 -1.23 -21.50 -3.67
N ASP A 230 -1.09 -21.15 -2.40
CA ASP A 230 -2.20 -20.97 -1.46
C ASP A 230 -2.88 -19.58 -1.54
N ARG A 231 -2.38 -18.69 -2.42
CA ARG A 231 -2.83 -17.29 -2.59
C ARG A 231 -2.67 -16.42 -1.34
N SER A 232 -1.68 -16.71 -0.50
CA SER A 232 -1.33 -15.93 0.70
C SER A 232 -0.03 -15.11 0.56
N LEU A 233 0.61 -15.14 -0.61
CA LEU A 233 1.85 -14.40 -0.86
C LEU A 233 1.63 -12.88 -0.71
N ASP A 234 2.47 -12.25 0.13
CA ASP A 234 2.48 -10.79 0.28
C ASP A 234 2.91 -10.09 -1.01
N GLU A 235 2.44 -8.87 -1.20
CA GLU A 235 2.82 -8.02 -2.33
C GLU A 235 4.34 -7.89 -2.48
N ASN A 236 5.07 -7.65 -1.38
CA ASN A 236 6.52 -7.48 -1.42
C ASN A 236 7.27 -8.77 -1.76
N ASP A 237 6.63 -9.93 -1.58
CA ASP A 237 7.22 -11.25 -1.76
C ASP A 237 7.08 -11.77 -3.20
N HIS A 238 6.23 -11.17 -4.02
CA HIS A 238 6.14 -11.48 -5.46
C HIS A 238 7.49 -11.26 -6.16
N SER A 239 8.11 -10.10 -5.92
CA SER A 239 9.43 -9.78 -6.48
C SER A 239 10.52 -10.76 -6.03
N ARG A 240 10.45 -11.22 -4.77
CA ARG A 240 11.41 -12.18 -4.21
C ARG A 240 11.25 -13.56 -4.82
N LEU A 241 10.02 -14.01 -5.02
CA LEU A 241 9.72 -15.28 -5.69
C LEU A 241 10.25 -15.27 -7.13
N VAL A 242 10.06 -14.17 -7.85
CA VAL A 242 10.59 -13.98 -9.21
C VAL A 242 12.11 -14.06 -9.25
N ILE A 243 12.80 -13.38 -8.32
CA ILE A 243 14.27 -13.43 -8.22
C ILE A 243 14.75 -14.86 -7.96
N ALA A 244 14.14 -15.55 -6.99
CA ALA A 244 14.50 -16.93 -6.65
C ALA A 244 14.23 -17.88 -7.83
N ALA A 245 13.06 -17.80 -8.46
CA ALA A 245 12.71 -18.61 -9.63
C ALA A 245 13.70 -18.42 -10.79
N ARG A 246 14.10 -17.18 -11.09
CA ARG A 246 15.11 -16.89 -12.12
C ARG A 246 16.47 -17.47 -11.76
N ALA A 247 16.92 -17.31 -10.52
CA ALA A 247 18.20 -17.86 -10.05
C ALA A 247 18.25 -19.40 -10.14
N LEU A 248 17.09 -20.05 -10.01
CA LEU A 248 16.92 -21.51 -10.10
C LEU A 248 16.61 -22.01 -11.53
N GLY A 249 16.66 -21.16 -12.55
CA GLY A 249 16.41 -21.57 -13.93
C GLY A 249 14.94 -21.88 -14.23
N LYS A 250 14.00 -21.21 -13.54
CA LYS A 250 12.55 -21.33 -13.73
C LYS A 250 11.94 -20.05 -14.34
N PRO A 251 12.38 -19.58 -15.52
CA PRO A 251 11.95 -18.30 -16.09
C PRO A 251 10.46 -18.23 -16.42
N LYS A 252 9.84 -19.35 -16.84
CA LYS A 252 8.40 -19.41 -17.14
C LYS A 252 7.55 -19.08 -15.92
N LEU A 253 7.87 -19.68 -14.78
CA LEU A 253 7.19 -19.39 -13.52
C LEU A 253 7.41 -17.93 -13.09
N ALA A 254 8.62 -17.40 -13.27
CA ALA A 254 8.88 -16.00 -12.98
C ALA A 254 8.00 -15.06 -13.81
N GLU A 255 7.85 -15.33 -15.12
CA GLU A 255 6.98 -14.57 -16.02
C GLU A 255 5.49 -14.70 -15.62
N GLU A 256 5.04 -15.90 -15.25
CA GLU A 256 3.67 -16.14 -14.77
C GLU A 256 3.36 -15.32 -13.50
N VAL A 257 4.27 -15.33 -12.53
CA VAL A 257 4.14 -14.56 -11.29
C VAL A 257 4.13 -13.05 -11.57
N GLU A 258 5.01 -12.56 -12.44
CA GLU A 258 5.04 -11.13 -12.83
C GLU A 258 3.74 -10.70 -13.51
N GLN A 259 3.23 -11.49 -14.45
CA GLN A 259 1.96 -11.20 -15.14
C GLN A 259 0.76 -11.24 -14.19
N ALA A 260 0.71 -12.22 -13.30
CA ALA A 260 -0.34 -12.31 -12.29
C ALA A 260 -0.34 -11.08 -11.37
N HIS A 261 0.84 -10.67 -10.91
CA HIS A 261 1.00 -9.50 -10.06
C HIS A 261 0.61 -8.19 -10.76
N ALA A 262 1.03 -8.00 -12.02
CA ALA A 262 0.66 -6.84 -12.82
C ALA A 262 -0.86 -6.72 -12.99
N ARG A 263 -1.54 -7.84 -13.29
CA ARG A 263 -3.02 -7.86 -13.39
C ARG A 263 -3.71 -7.52 -12.08
N MET A 264 -3.16 -7.93 -10.94
CA MET A 264 -3.69 -7.55 -9.63
C MET A 264 -3.58 -6.04 -9.38
N LEU A 265 -2.48 -5.41 -9.80
CA LEU A 265 -2.31 -3.96 -9.69
C LEU A 265 -3.23 -3.19 -10.65
N GLU A 266 -3.61 -3.76 -11.80
CA GLU A 266 -4.55 -3.15 -12.75
C GLU A 266 -6.02 -3.27 -12.32
N SER A 267 -6.39 -4.32 -11.58
CA SER A 267 -7.80 -4.57 -11.19
C SER A 267 -8.29 -3.73 -10.01
N THR A 268 -7.45 -2.88 -9.40
CA THR A 268 -7.80 -2.04 -8.24
C THR A 268 -8.47 -0.72 -8.64
N GLY A 269 -9.11 -0.66 -9.80
CA GLY A 269 -9.82 0.51 -10.28
C GLY A 269 -10.93 1.00 -9.32
N PRO A 270 -11.30 2.30 -9.36
CA PRO A 270 -12.19 2.93 -8.39
C PRO A 270 -13.65 2.43 -8.44
N TYR A 271 -14.02 1.73 -9.50
CA TYR A 271 -15.33 1.15 -9.71
C TYR A 271 -15.22 -0.02 -10.70
N ASP A 272 -16.15 -0.96 -10.59
CA ASP A 272 -16.30 -2.02 -11.57
C ASP A 272 -16.87 -1.41 -12.87
N ARG A 273 -16.11 -1.51 -13.97
CA ARG A 273 -16.51 -0.98 -15.29
C ARG A 273 -17.68 -1.76 -15.89
N ASP A 274 -17.82 -3.03 -15.52
CA ASP A 274 -18.87 -3.92 -16.00
C ASP A 274 -20.11 -3.86 -15.09
N ASN A 275 -19.96 -3.33 -13.85
CA ASN A 275 -21.07 -3.17 -12.91
C ASN A 275 -20.94 -1.95 -11.96
N LEU A 276 -21.46 -0.80 -12.42
CA LEU A 276 -21.46 0.46 -11.66
C LEU A 276 -22.40 0.50 -10.43
N LEU A 277 -23.16 -0.58 -10.18
CA LEU A 277 -24.22 -0.64 -9.15
C LEU A 277 -23.82 -1.43 -7.90
N THR A 278 -22.71 -2.16 -7.93
CA THR A 278 -22.20 -2.88 -6.76
C THR A 278 -20.77 -2.50 -6.49
N ARG A 279 -20.52 -1.89 -5.33
CA ARG A 279 -19.21 -1.97 -4.70
C ARG A 279 -19.16 -3.37 -4.09
N ASP A 280 -18.18 -4.20 -4.44
CA ASP A 280 -18.02 -5.48 -3.78
C ASP A 280 -17.51 -5.21 -2.35
N VAL A 281 -18.44 -4.95 -1.42
CA VAL A 281 -18.14 -4.62 0.00
C VAL A 281 -17.55 -5.83 0.73
N GLN A 282 -17.46 -7.00 0.09
CA GLN A 282 -16.95 -8.22 0.70
C GLN A 282 -15.42 -8.27 0.90
N SER A 283 -14.64 -7.31 0.40
CA SER A 283 -13.18 -7.30 0.59
C SER A 283 -12.66 -6.47 1.78
N LEU A 284 -13.52 -5.75 2.51
CA LEU A 284 -13.11 -4.93 3.68
C LEU A 284 -13.67 -5.39 5.03
N VAL A 285 -14.29 -6.56 5.08
CA VAL A 285 -14.61 -7.24 6.35
C VAL A 285 -14.27 -8.73 6.22
N LYS A 286 -12.98 -9.05 6.34
CA LYS A 286 -12.59 -10.33 6.92
C LYS A 286 -12.28 -10.07 8.40
N LYS A 287 -13.02 -10.78 9.25
CA LYS A 287 -12.78 -10.87 10.69
C LYS A 287 -11.39 -11.42 10.98
#